data_AF-A0A804IRE7-F1
#
_entry.id   AF-A0A804IRE7-F1
#
_cell.length_a   1.000
_cell.length_b   1.000
_cell.length_c   1.000
_cell.angle_alpha   90.00
_cell.angle_beta   90.00
_cell.angle_gamma   90.00
#
_symmetry.space_group_name_H-M   'P 1'
#
loop_
_entity.id
_entity.type
_entity.pdbx_description
1 polymer ?
#
loop_
_entity_poly.entity_id
_entity_poly.type
_entity_poly.pdbx_seq_one_letter_code
_entity_poly.pdbx_strand_id
1 'polypeptide(L)'
;MATSIRTLLSERRHPFLLAFFLLSLLILLLLLFSDASSYLPFPRDVLPSSSSSSARFLPSPPISLPNPCPNPSSDAGGEPLQEAAADGDDDGGSEGVAVRWEICRGGKTFQAVEYIPCLDNWKAIKKLKSRRHMEHRERHCPKPSPRCVVPLPRGYKIPVPWPKSRDMIWYDNVPHTKLIEYKKDQNWVRKSADYLVFPGGGTQFKEGVSSYIEFIEQILPIVSWGRRTRVILDVGCGVASFGGYLLDKDVITMSFAPKDEHEAQIQFALERGIPAFLSVIGTQRLAFPDNVFDLIHCARCRVHWDGDGGKPLMELNRILRPGGFFVWSATPVYRDDGRDQAVWNAMVALTNSICWKTVVKSTDASGIGVVIYQKPVTNTCYEERKENNPPLCIEKNRPSISWYVPLDSCLPRIPVLSSDQQDNWPTFWPDRLNSKSSSLSEEQSNKYAEEKFIVDMKLWEKLVTEVCFHDLAINWSNIRNVMDMNAGFGGFAAALVNWPLWVMNVVPIDGPDTLHIIFDRGLIGIYHDWCESFDTYPRTYDMLRSTFLFENLTERCDILDVVVEMDRILRPGGWVFIQDTTEMIKKMRPILHSLHWVTSLYKQHILVGKKGFWHPDSELIFLDRVSRRSQYHTSI
;
A
#
# COMPACT_ATOMS: atom_id res chain seq x y z
N MET A 1 -70.66 17.42 -23.77
CA MET A 1 -69.56 18.33 -23.37
C MET A 1 -68.35 18.04 -24.26
N ALA A 2 -68.40 18.55 -25.49
CA ALA A 2 -67.35 18.42 -26.49
C ALA A 2 -66.65 19.78 -26.61
N THR A 3 -65.84 20.14 -25.61
CA THR A 3 -65.16 21.46 -25.56
C THR A 3 -63.92 21.51 -24.67
N SER A 4 -63.26 20.38 -24.36
CA SER A 4 -62.10 20.41 -23.43
C SER A 4 -60.83 19.67 -23.86
N ILE A 5 -60.71 19.25 -25.13
CA ILE A 5 -59.46 18.62 -25.62
C ILE A 5 -58.61 19.60 -26.45
N ARG A 6 -59.23 20.57 -27.14
CA ARG A 6 -58.49 21.60 -27.90
C ARG A 6 -57.78 22.62 -27.02
N THR A 7 -58.24 22.85 -25.80
CA THR A 7 -57.62 23.77 -24.83
C THR A 7 -56.45 23.14 -24.06
N LEU A 8 -56.36 21.81 -23.99
CA LEU A 8 -55.26 21.14 -23.29
C LEU A 8 -53.97 21.04 -24.13
N LEU A 9 -54.08 21.22 -25.46
CA LEU A 9 -52.97 21.09 -26.40
C LEU A 9 -52.27 22.43 -26.74
N SER A 10 -52.81 23.59 -26.33
CA SER A 10 -52.20 24.90 -26.63
C SER A 10 -51.28 25.43 -25.53
N GLU A 11 -51.26 24.82 -24.33
CA GLU A 11 -50.30 25.16 -23.29
C GLU A 11 -49.31 24.00 -23.10
N ARG A 12 -48.09 24.17 -23.64
CA ARG A 12 -46.92 23.30 -23.36
C ARG A 12 -46.53 23.35 -21.88
N ARG A 13 -47.34 22.79 -20.98
CA ARG A 13 -47.02 22.81 -19.54
C ARG A 13 -46.65 21.48 -18.92
N HIS A 14 -46.92 20.33 -19.52
CA HIS A 14 -46.55 19.03 -18.89
C HIS A 14 -46.05 17.96 -19.88
N PRO A 15 -44.85 18.12 -20.47
CA PRO A 15 -44.26 17.11 -21.38
C PRO A 15 -44.04 15.73 -20.72
N PHE A 16 -43.90 15.69 -19.40
CA PHE A 16 -43.71 14.46 -18.63
C PHE A 16 -44.94 13.55 -18.59
N LEU A 17 -46.16 14.10 -18.59
CA LEU A 17 -47.38 13.29 -18.55
C LEU A 17 -47.63 12.57 -19.89
N LEU A 18 -47.31 13.24 -21.00
CA LEU A 18 -47.40 12.63 -22.33
C LEU A 18 -46.36 11.51 -22.50
N ALA A 19 -45.12 11.73 -22.04
CA ALA A 19 -44.07 10.71 -22.07
C ALA A 19 -44.42 9.49 -21.20
N PHE A 20 -44.99 9.71 -20.02
CA PHE A 20 -45.43 8.62 -19.14
C PHE A 20 -46.59 7.82 -19.72
N PHE A 21 -47.53 8.50 -20.39
CA PHE A 21 -48.65 7.84 -21.08
C PHE A 21 -48.18 7.00 -22.27
N LEU A 22 -47.22 7.51 -23.06
CA LEU A 22 -46.63 6.74 -24.17
C LEU A 22 -45.80 5.55 -23.69
N LEU A 23 -45.05 5.69 -22.60
CA LEU A 23 -44.25 4.61 -22.01
C LEU A 23 -45.13 3.49 -21.46
N SER A 24 -46.24 3.83 -20.79
CA SER A 24 -47.20 2.86 -20.27
C SER A 24 -47.92 2.10 -21.39
N LEU A 25 -48.25 2.77 -22.51
CA LEU A 25 -48.81 2.12 -23.70
C LEU A 25 -47.82 1.15 -24.35
N LEU A 26 -46.53 1.49 -24.39
CA LEU A 26 -45.46 0.64 -24.93
C LEU A 26 -45.24 -0.62 -24.07
N ILE A 27 -45.26 -0.47 -22.74
CA ILE A 27 -45.13 -1.59 -21.80
C ILE A 27 -46.33 -2.54 -21.91
N LEU A 28 -47.54 -1.99 -22.04
CA LEU A 28 -48.75 -2.79 -22.23
C LEU A 28 -48.70 -3.58 -23.56
N LEU A 29 -48.19 -2.98 -24.63
CA LEU A 29 -47.97 -3.68 -25.90
C LEU A 29 -46.96 -4.83 -25.74
N LEU A 30 -45.81 -4.58 -25.09
CA LEU A 30 -44.79 -5.61 -24.88
C LEU A 30 -45.30 -6.80 -24.06
N LEU A 31 -46.15 -6.55 -23.06
CA LEU A 31 -46.77 -7.61 -22.27
C LEU A 31 -47.81 -8.40 -23.07
N LEU A 32 -48.53 -7.76 -24.00
CA LEU A 32 -49.51 -8.43 -24.86
C LEU A 32 -48.86 -9.28 -25.99
N PHE A 33 -47.60 -9.02 -26.34
CA PHE A 33 -46.88 -9.74 -27.40
C PHE A 33 -45.83 -10.75 -26.90
N SER A 34 -45.64 -10.92 -25.59
CA SER A 34 -44.63 -11.84 -25.03
C SER A 34 -45.13 -13.27 -24.78
N ASP A 35 -46.42 -13.56 -24.91
CA ASP A 35 -46.98 -14.91 -24.76
C ASP A 35 -47.15 -15.60 -26.13
N ALA A 36 -46.03 -15.86 -26.80
CA ALA A 36 -45.98 -16.80 -27.92
C ALA A 36 -44.55 -17.26 -28.21
N SER A 37 -44.03 -18.20 -27.41
CA SER A 37 -43.09 -19.22 -27.92
C SER A 37 -43.02 -20.44 -27.03
N SER A 38 -43.48 -21.53 -27.64
CA SER A 38 -43.66 -22.90 -27.21
C SER A 38 -42.40 -23.62 -26.72
N TYR A 39 -42.60 -24.39 -25.67
CA TYR A 39 -41.76 -25.49 -25.19
C TYR A 39 -41.63 -26.59 -26.26
N LEU A 40 -40.41 -27.07 -26.53
CA LEU A 40 -40.15 -28.38 -27.13
C LEU A 40 -39.02 -29.12 -26.37
N PRO A 41 -39.15 -30.44 -26.17
CA PRO A 41 -38.24 -31.24 -25.34
C PRO A 41 -37.07 -31.84 -26.15
N PHE A 42 -35.89 -31.93 -25.54
CA PHE A 42 -34.74 -32.65 -26.10
C PHE A 42 -34.75 -34.13 -25.68
N PRO A 43 -34.44 -35.09 -26.60
CA PRO A 43 -34.31 -36.51 -26.25
C PRO A 43 -32.90 -36.86 -25.72
N ARG A 44 -32.87 -37.85 -24.82
CA ARG A 44 -31.70 -38.61 -24.36
C ARG A 44 -31.31 -39.65 -25.42
N ASP A 45 -30.01 -39.79 -25.69
CA ASP A 45 -29.29 -41.03 -26.06
C ASP A 45 -27.79 -40.82 -25.72
N VAL A 46 -27.20 -41.52 -24.74
CA VAL A 46 -26.45 -42.81 -24.78
C VAL A 46 -25.11 -42.76 -25.56
N LEU A 47 -24.02 -42.69 -24.76
CA LEU A 47 -22.60 -43.13 -24.84
C LEU A 47 -21.96 -43.60 -26.19
N PRO A 48 -20.62 -43.41 -26.40
CA PRO A 48 -19.63 -44.20 -25.66
C PRO A 48 -18.28 -43.53 -25.28
N SER A 49 -17.67 -44.21 -24.31
CA SER A 49 -16.35 -44.06 -23.71
C SER A 49 -15.18 -43.94 -24.71
N SER A 50 -14.30 -42.96 -24.48
CA SER A 50 -12.90 -43.03 -24.90
C SER A 50 -11.99 -42.75 -23.70
N SER A 51 -11.20 -43.78 -23.39
CA SER A 51 -10.11 -43.77 -22.42
C SER A 51 -8.96 -42.91 -22.91
N SER A 52 -8.56 -41.91 -22.13
CA SER A 52 -7.21 -41.36 -22.20
C SER A 52 -6.63 -41.26 -20.78
N SER A 53 -5.44 -41.85 -20.66
CA SER A 53 -4.67 -42.08 -19.46
C SER A 53 -4.31 -40.79 -18.73
N SER A 54 -4.91 -40.56 -17.57
CA SER A 54 -4.46 -39.55 -16.61
C SER A 54 -3.32 -40.13 -15.78
N ALA A 55 -2.08 -39.68 -16.05
CA ALA A 55 -0.98 -39.85 -15.12
C ALA A 55 -1.32 -39.07 -13.85
N ARG A 56 -1.51 -39.79 -12.74
CA ARG A 56 -1.73 -39.19 -11.42
C ARG A 56 -0.46 -38.45 -11.00
N PHE A 57 -0.49 -37.12 -11.07
CA PHE A 57 0.43 -36.32 -10.29
C PHE A 57 0.02 -36.45 -8.82
N LEU A 58 0.86 -37.12 -8.04
CA LEU A 58 0.77 -37.11 -6.59
C LEU A 58 0.95 -35.65 -6.12
N PRO A 59 0.08 -35.12 -5.25
CA PRO A 59 0.32 -33.84 -4.62
C PRO A 59 1.58 -33.96 -3.75
N SER A 60 2.52 -33.04 -3.95
CA SER A 60 3.65 -32.85 -3.05
C SER A 60 3.15 -32.68 -1.61
N PRO A 61 3.80 -33.28 -0.61
CA PRO A 61 3.40 -33.07 0.78
C PRO A 61 3.51 -31.58 1.14
N PRO A 62 2.64 -31.06 2.02
CA PRO A 62 2.74 -29.69 2.47
C PRO A 62 4.11 -29.47 3.10
N ILE A 63 4.84 -28.46 2.63
CA ILE A 63 6.04 -27.97 3.28
C ILE A 63 5.59 -27.48 4.66
N SER A 64 5.98 -28.22 5.70
CA SER A 64 5.80 -27.78 7.08
C SER A 64 6.53 -26.46 7.25
N LEU A 65 5.78 -25.38 7.52
CA LEU A 65 6.34 -24.14 8.06
C LEU A 65 7.26 -24.49 9.23
N PRO A 66 8.49 -23.92 9.31
CA PRO A 66 9.29 -24.07 10.52
C PRO A 66 8.44 -23.58 11.70
N ASN A 67 8.40 -24.37 12.77
CA ASN A 67 7.70 -24.01 13.99
C ASN A 67 8.11 -22.59 14.41
N PRO A 68 7.16 -21.69 14.73
CA PRO A 68 7.48 -20.51 15.52
C PRO A 68 8.23 -20.99 16.76
N CYS A 69 9.33 -20.32 17.10
CA CYS A 69 10.15 -20.65 18.25
C CYS A 69 9.29 -21.03 19.47
N PRO A 70 9.67 -22.07 20.24
CA PRO A 70 8.90 -22.48 21.39
C PRO A 70 8.71 -21.28 22.32
N ASN A 71 7.47 -21.08 22.78
CA ASN A 71 7.22 -20.19 23.91
C ASN A 71 8.23 -20.56 25.01
N PRO A 72 8.87 -19.58 25.66
CA PRO A 72 9.70 -19.90 26.82
C PRO A 72 8.84 -20.72 27.78
N SER A 73 9.32 -21.92 28.09
CA SER A 73 8.76 -22.78 29.12
C SER A 73 8.54 -21.93 30.36
N SER A 74 7.38 -22.11 30.99
CA SER A 74 6.90 -21.41 32.17
C SER A 74 7.72 -21.65 33.46
N ASP A 75 9.03 -21.89 33.32
CA ASP A 75 9.96 -22.22 34.41
C ASP A 75 11.34 -21.56 34.25
N ALA A 76 11.44 -20.48 33.47
CA ALA A 76 12.56 -19.54 33.57
C ALA A 76 12.05 -18.27 34.24
N GLY A 77 12.34 -18.13 35.54
CA GLY A 77 12.10 -16.92 36.31
C GLY A 77 12.92 -15.76 35.76
N GLY A 78 12.42 -15.11 34.71
CA GLY A 78 12.81 -13.75 34.37
C GLY A 78 12.15 -12.82 35.37
N GLU A 79 12.95 -12.03 36.09
CA GLU A 79 12.41 -10.97 36.93
C GLU A 79 11.49 -10.07 36.08
N PRO A 80 10.33 -9.65 36.62
CA PRO A 80 9.56 -8.58 36.00
C PRO A 80 10.51 -7.39 35.81
N LEU A 81 10.40 -6.68 34.69
CA LEU A 81 10.89 -5.30 34.63
C LEU A 81 10.34 -4.57 35.85
N GLN A 82 11.20 -4.37 36.85
CA GLN A 82 10.93 -3.44 37.94
C GLN A 82 10.52 -2.14 37.27
N GLU A 83 9.44 -1.53 37.75
CA GLU A 83 9.28 -0.09 37.64
C GLU A 83 10.60 0.49 38.13
N ALA A 84 11.48 0.85 37.19
CA ALA A 84 12.72 1.51 37.52
C ALA A 84 12.30 2.82 38.14
N ALA A 85 12.36 2.86 39.48
CA ALA A 85 12.40 4.08 40.24
C ALA A 85 13.39 5.00 39.54
N ALA A 86 13.01 6.28 39.46
CA ALA A 86 13.86 7.35 38.97
C ALA A 86 15.26 7.19 39.56
N ASP A 87 16.19 6.69 38.75
CA ASP A 87 17.58 6.57 39.16
C ASP A 87 18.14 7.99 39.13
N GLY A 88 18.53 8.46 40.30
CA GLY A 88 18.92 9.83 40.57
C GLY A 88 20.28 10.17 39.96
N ASP A 89 20.34 11.41 39.47
CA ASP A 89 21.51 12.27 39.32
C ASP A 89 22.74 11.75 38.57
N ASP A 90 22.76 12.11 37.28
CA ASP A 90 23.84 12.98 36.79
C ASP A 90 23.16 14.19 36.10
N ASP A 91 22.69 15.13 36.94
CA ASP A 91 22.12 16.41 36.52
C ASP A 91 23.23 17.34 36.01
N GLY A 92 23.75 17.01 34.82
CA GLY A 92 24.37 17.97 33.93
C GLY A 92 23.28 18.73 33.20
N GLY A 93 22.73 19.76 33.86
CA GLY A 93 21.66 20.66 33.42
C GLY A 93 21.40 20.69 31.91
N SER A 94 20.44 19.87 31.48
CA SER A 94 19.77 20.00 30.20
C SER A 94 18.50 20.80 30.48
N GLU A 95 18.44 22.07 30.05
CA GLU A 95 17.19 22.84 29.97
C GLU A 95 16.11 21.94 29.35
N GLY A 96 15.22 21.40 30.19
CA GLY A 96 14.15 20.53 29.73
C GLY A 96 13.29 21.33 28.79
N VAL A 97 13.31 21.01 27.50
CA VAL A 97 12.42 21.63 26.52
C VAL A 97 10.99 21.29 26.97
N ALA A 98 10.32 22.25 27.60
CA ALA A 98 8.92 22.11 27.99
C ALA A 98 8.05 22.17 26.73
N VAL A 99 7.92 21.05 26.03
CA VAL A 99 7.07 20.95 24.85
C VAL A 99 5.62 20.80 25.29
N ARG A 100 4.77 21.76 24.90
CA ARG A 100 3.32 21.68 25.11
C ARG A 100 2.66 21.11 23.86
N TRP A 101 2.10 19.92 23.97
CA TRP A 101 1.39 19.27 22.87
C TRP A 101 -0.07 19.68 22.80
N GLU A 102 -0.51 20.05 21.60
CA GLU A 102 -1.93 20.28 21.29
C GLU A 102 -2.50 19.15 20.44
N ILE A 103 -3.81 18.94 20.49
CA ILE A 103 -4.48 17.98 19.61
C ILE A 103 -4.68 18.56 18.22
N CYS A 104 -4.43 17.74 17.21
CA CYS A 104 -4.73 18.09 15.82
C CYS A 104 -6.24 18.35 15.66
N ARG A 105 -6.58 19.54 15.15
CA ARG A 105 -7.99 19.88 14.89
C ARG A 105 -8.42 19.32 13.54
N GLY A 106 -9.58 18.66 13.53
CA GLY A 106 -10.22 18.21 12.30
C GLY A 106 -10.61 19.38 11.39
N GLY A 107 -10.57 19.13 10.08
CA GLY A 107 -11.06 20.07 9.08
C GLY A 107 -12.53 19.85 8.75
N LYS A 108 -13.09 20.68 7.86
CA LYS A 108 -14.43 20.44 7.29
C LYS A 108 -14.51 19.14 6.47
N THR A 109 -13.37 18.58 6.08
CA THR A 109 -13.25 17.51 5.07
C THR A 109 -12.52 16.27 5.57
N PHE A 110 -12.03 16.27 6.81
CA PHE A 110 -11.35 15.13 7.43
C PHE A 110 -11.58 15.13 8.94
N GLN A 111 -11.63 13.93 9.52
CA GLN A 111 -11.70 13.78 10.97
C GLN A 111 -10.29 13.93 11.57
N ALA A 112 -10.19 14.55 12.75
CA ALA A 112 -8.91 14.71 13.45
C ALA A 112 -8.13 13.38 13.60
N VAL A 113 -8.86 12.29 13.85
CA VAL A 113 -8.31 10.93 14.04
C VAL A 113 -7.62 10.34 12.80
N GLU A 114 -7.89 10.91 11.61
CA GLU A 114 -7.39 10.48 10.30
C GLU A 114 -6.55 11.57 9.63
N TYR A 115 -6.06 12.53 10.40
CA TYR A 115 -5.30 13.64 9.86
C TYR A 115 -3.96 13.19 9.25
N ILE A 116 -3.76 13.51 7.98
CA ILE A 116 -2.55 13.25 7.21
C ILE A 116 -2.09 14.60 6.65
N PRO A 117 -1.08 15.25 7.27
CA PRO A 117 -0.75 16.65 7.00
C PRO A 117 -0.61 17.02 5.52
N CYS A 118 0.11 16.20 4.76
CA CYS A 118 0.37 16.45 3.35
C CYS A 118 -0.83 16.22 2.43
N LEU A 119 -1.80 15.39 2.82
CA LEU A 119 -2.99 15.11 2.00
C LEU A 119 -4.21 15.93 2.44
N ASP A 120 -4.17 16.52 3.64
CA ASP A 120 -5.25 17.29 4.24
C ASP A 120 -5.00 18.81 4.26
N ASN A 121 -3.97 19.29 3.55
CA ASN A 121 -3.68 20.72 3.43
C ASN A 121 -4.67 21.43 2.49
N TRP A 122 -5.89 21.63 3.00
CA TRP A 122 -6.99 22.21 2.23
C TRP A 122 -6.72 23.64 1.76
N LYS A 123 -5.84 24.37 2.47
CA LYS A 123 -5.41 25.72 2.08
C LYS A 123 -4.60 25.68 0.78
N ALA A 124 -3.69 24.71 0.62
CA ALA A 124 -2.95 24.51 -0.62
C ALA A 124 -3.85 23.97 -1.74
N ILE A 125 -4.65 22.94 -1.43
CA ILE A 125 -5.55 22.29 -2.39
C ILE A 125 -6.60 23.26 -2.98
N LYS A 126 -7.06 24.25 -2.21
CA LYS A 126 -7.96 25.31 -2.70
C LYS A 126 -7.29 26.31 -3.64
N LYS A 127 -5.96 26.47 -3.57
CA LYS A 127 -5.19 27.39 -4.42
C LYS A 127 -4.74 26.76 -5.73
N LEU A 128 -4.96 25.46 -5.93
CA LEU A 128 -4.62 24.77 -7.16
C LEU A 128 -5.35 25.39 -8.35
N LYS A 129 -4.61 25.62 -9.44
CA LYS A 129 -5.15 26.14 -10.71
C LYS A 129 -6.03 25.12 -11.45
N SER A 130 -5.77 23.83 -11.23
CA SER A 130 -6.43 22.70 -11.88
C SER A 130 -6.56 21.53 -10.90
N ARG A 131 -7.55 20.68 -11.16
CA ARG A 131 -7.76 19.38 -10.49
C ARG A 131 -7.94 18.24 -11.50
N ARG A 132 -7.72 18.53 -12.79
CA ARG A 132 -8.03 17.64 -13.91
C ARG A 132 -7.13 16.40 -13.92
N HIS A 133 -5.91 16.52 -13.44
CA HIS A 133 -4.90 15.46 -13.43
C HIS A 133 -4.62 15.00 -12.00
N MET A 134 -5.66 15.00 -11.15
CA MET A 134 -5.57 14.53 -9.77
C MET A 134 -4.60 15.31 -8.87
N GLU A 135 -4.21 16.54 -9.25
CA GLU A 135 -3.29 17.40 -8.49
C GLU A 135 -3.74 17.55 -7.03
N HIS A 136 -5.05 17.62 -6.80
CA HIS A 136 -5.67 17.73 -5.47
C HIS A 136 -5.56 16.50 -4.58
N ARG A 137 -5.13 15.35 -5.11
CA ARG A 137 -4.88 14.10 -4.36
C ARG A 137 -3.40 13.83 -4.16
N GLU A 138 -2.53 14.65 -4.72
CA GLU A 138 -1.09 14.59 -4.47
C GLU A 138 -0.73 15.19 -3.11
N ARG A 139 0.53 15.03 -2.72
CA ARG A 139 1.11 15.64 -1.53
C ARG A 139 1.15 17.17 -1.66
N HIS A 140 0.62 17.87 -0.66
CA HIS A 140 0.68 19.32 -0.47
C HIS A 140 1.06 19.62 0.98
N CYS A 141 2.31 19.42 1.37
CA CYS A 141 2.70 19.53 2.78
C CYS A 141 2.56 20.97 3.35
N PRO A 142 2.02 21.13 4.56
CA PRO A 142 1.95 22.43 5.25
C PRO A 142 3.36 22.97 5.58
N LYS A 143 3.50 24.30 5.58
CA LYS A 143 4.73 24.99 6.01
C LYS A 143 4.34 26.11 6.99
N PRO A 144 4.82 26.11 8.25
CA PRO A 144 5.63 25.05 8.88
C PRO A 144 4.86 23.74 9.08
N SER A 145 5.58 22.66 9.38
CA SER A 145 5.01 21.35 9.71
C SER A 145 4.17 21.42 10.99
N PRO A 146 3.03 20.70 11.07
CA PRO A 146 2.15 20.75 12.23
C PRO A 146 2.75 19.95 13.40
N ARG A 147 2.83 20.59 14.57
CA ARG A 147 3.28 19.97 15.83
C ARG A 147 2.09 19.68 16.74
N CYS A 148 1.19 18.82 16.26
CA CYS A 148 0.01 18.41 17.00
C CYS A 148 -0.09 16.88 17.10
N VAL A 149 -0.68 16.39 18.18
CA VAL A 149 -0.90 14.96 18.42
C VAL A 149 -2.26 14.54 17.86
N VAL A 150 -2.28 13.48 17.07
CA VAL A 150 -3.51 12.94 16.49
C VAL A 150 -4.29 12.14 17.55
N PRO A 151 -5.59 12.42 17.79
CA PRO A 151 -6.35 11.71 18.80
C PRO A 151 -6.67 10.26 18.39
N LEU A 152 -6.99 9.43 19.37
CA LEU A 152 -7.46 8.05 19.13
C LEU A 152 -8.94 8.03 18.72
N PRO A 153 -9.34 7.09 17.84
CA PRO A 153 -10.75 6.79 17.62
C PRO A 153 -11.45 6.42 18.93
N ARG A 154 -12.73 6.79 19.06
CA ARG A 154 -13.51 6.41 20.23
C ARG A 154 -13.70 4.89 20.24
N GLY A 155 -13.30 4.25 21.34
CA GLY A 155 -13.37 2.79 21.45
C GLY A 155 -12.20 2.05 20.80
N TYR A 156 -11.11 2.76 20.46
CA TYR A 156 -9.91 2.15 19.90
C TYR A 156 -9.44 0.93 20.69
N LYS A 157 -9.13 -0.14 19.97
CA LYS A 157 -8.63 -1.42 20.49
C LYS A 157 -7.26 -1.72 19.89
N ILE A 158 -6.46 -2.51 20.60
CA ILE A 158 -5.25 -3.11 20.02
C ILE A 158 -5.67 -3.93 18.77
N PRO A 159 -4.95 -3.80 17.64
CA PRO A 159 -5.31 -4.50 16.40
C PRO A 159 -5.48 -6.00 16.58
N VAL A 160 -6.31 -6.59 15.72
CA VAL A 160 -6.47 -8.05 15.68
C VAL A 160 -5.12 -8.68 15.31
N PRO A 161 -4.62 -9.70 16.03
CA PRO A 161 -3.34 -10.33 15.69
C PRO A 161 -3.36 -11.03 14.32
N TRP A 162 -2.22 -11.02 13.64
CA TRP A 162 -2.00 -11.80 12.42
C TRP A 162 -2.07 -13.31 12.73
N PRO A 163 -2.62 -14.17 11.83
CA PRO A 163 -3.14 -13.89 10.49
C PRO A 163 -4.62 -13.46 10.45
N LYS A 164 -5.33 -13.45 11.60
CA LYS A 164 -6.76 -13.12 11.62
C LYS A 164 -7.06 -11.71 11.12
N SER A 165 -6.14 -10.77 11.33
CA SER A 165 -6.25 -9.40 10.82
C SER A 165 -6.40 -9.31 9.31
N ARG A 166 -5.87 -10.28 8.55
CA ARG A 166 -6.05 -10.31 7.09
C ARG A 166 -7.53 -10.29 6.71
N ASP A 167 -8.37 -11.01 7.45
CA ASP A 167 -9.76 -11.25 7.07
C ASP A 167 -10.75 -10.49 7.97
N MET A 168 -10.31 -9.93 9.10
CA MET A 168 -11.15 -9.09 9.95
C MET A 168 -10.39 -8.08 10.81
N ILE A 169 -11.00 -6.92 11.04
CA ILE A 169 -10.48 -5.87 11.94
C ILE A 169 -11.59 -5.35 12.87
N TRP A 170 -11.22 -4.63 13.92
CA TRP A 170 -12.19 -3.93 14.77
C TRP A 170 -12.87 -2.78 14.03
N TYR A 171 -14.19 -2.71 14.12
CA TYR A 171 -14.97 -1.61 13.57
C TYR A 171 -14.55 -0.26 14.17
N ASP A 172 -14.35 -0.19 15.49
CA ASP A 172 -14.03 1.06 16.20
C ASP A 172 -12.65 1.63 15.83
N ASN A 173 -11.75 0.82 15.28
CA ASN A 173 -10.43 1.29 14.83
C ASN A 173 -10.51 2.04 13.49
N VAL A 174 -11.49 1.70 12.65
CA VAL A 174 -11.73 2.31 11.33
C VAL A 174 -13.24 2.46 11.09
N PRO A 175 -13.92 3.38 11.82
CA PRO A 175 -15.37 3.43 11.92
C PRO A 175 -16.06 4.09 10.71
N HIS A 176 -15.75 3.64 9.49
CA HIS A 176 -16.38 4.11 8.26
C HIS A 176 -17.44 3.12 7.73
N THR A 177 -18.66 3.61 7.53
CA THR A 177 -19.77 2.80 6.99
C THR A 177 -19.98 2.97 5.50
N LYS A 178 -19.48 4.06 4.88
CA LYS A 178 -19.72 4.38 3.46
C LYS A 178 -19.33 3.27 2.51
N LEU A 179 -18.12 2.70 2.67
CA LEU A 179 -17.67 1.60 1.81
C LEU A 179 -18.53 0.34 2.01
N ILE A 180 -18.96 0.08 3.24
CA ILE A 180 -19.83 -1.05 3.59
C ILE A 180 -21.16 -0.92 2.84
N GLU A 181 -21.76 0.25 2.86
CA GLU A 181 -23.05 0.52 2.21
C GLU A 181 -22.93 0.50 0.68
N TYR A 182 -21.91 1.16 0.12
CA TYR A 182 -21.72 1.31 -1.32
C TYR A 182 -21.27 0.01 -2.02
N LYS A 183 -20.54 -0.86 -1.31
CA LYS A 183 -19.93 -2.08 -1.87
C LYS A 183 -20.47 -3.38 -1.29
N LYS A 184 -21.59 -3.35 -0.56
CA LYS A 184 -22.22 -4.53 0.07
C LYS A 184 -22.40 -5.71 -0.90
N ASP A 185 -22.86 -5.45 -2.12
CA ASP A 185 -23.18 -6.49 -3.11
C ASP A 185 -21.94 -7.06 -3.80
N GLN A 186 -20.77 -6.45 -3.57
CA GLN A 186 -19.49 -6.85 -4.18
C GLN A 186 -18.58 -7.60 -3.20
N ASN A 187 -19.04 -7.81 -1.96
CA ASN A 187 -18.29 -8.53 -0.92
C ASN A 187 -16.90 -7.94 -0.65
N TRP A 188 -16.76 -6.61 -0.69
CA TRP A 188 -15.50 -5.95 -0.33
C TRP A 188 -15.26 -5.97 1.18
N VAL A 189 -16.28 -5.56 1.93
CA VAL A 189 -16.27 -5.47 3.38
C VAL A 189 -17.69 -5.64 3.91
N ARG A 190 -17.84 -6.33 5.03
CA ARG A 190 -19.12 -6.52 5.73
C ARG A 190 -18.94 -6.19 7.20
N LYS A 191 -19.92 -5.54 7.83
CA LYS A 191 -19.94 -5.41 9.29
C LYS A 191 -20.53 -6.67 9.90
N SER A 192 -19.84 -7.24 10.89
CA SER A 192 -20.30 -8.40 11.66
C SER A 192 -20.01 -8.16 13.14
N ALA A 193 -21.06 -7.82 13.91
CA ALA A 193 -20.94 -7.37 15.29
C ALA A 193 -19.92 -6.22 15.43
N ASP A 194 -18.86 -6.43 16.21
CA ASP A 194 -17.79 -5.46 16.48
C ASP A 194 -16.69 -5.46 15.41
N TYR A 195 -16.82 -6.28 14.37
CA TYR A 195 -15.80 -6.47 13.35
C TYR A 195 -16.24 -5.96 11.98
N LEU A 196 -15.25 -5.53 11.21
CA LEU A 196 -15.32 -5.47 9.75
C LEU A 196 -14.65 -6.72 9.20
N VAL A 197 -15.33 -7.42 8.29
CA VAL A 197 -14.90 -8.70 7.69
C VAL A 197 -14.66 -8.51 6.20
N PHE A 198 -13.56 -9.05 5.70
CA PHE A 198 -13.09 -8.91 4.31
C PHE A 198 -13.09 -10.27 3.62
N PRO A 199 -14.19 -10.65 2.95
CA PRO A 199 -14.32 -11.99 2.37
C PRO A 199 -13.55 -12.18 1.05
N GLY A 200 -12.71 -11.24 0.64
CA GLY A 200 -11.90 -11.34 -0.58
C GLY A 200 -12.66 -11.10 -1.89
N GLY A 201 -13.88 -10.57 -1.83
CA GLY A 201 -14.66 -10.20 -3.01
C GLY A 201 -14.20 -8.89 -3.65
N GLY A 202 -14.66 -8.63 -4.87
CA GLY A 202 -14.22 -7.50 -5.67
C GLY A 202 -15.12 -7.22 -6.85
N THR A 203 -15.09 -6.01 -7.41
CA THR A 203 -15.78 -5.76 -8.69
C THR A 203 -15.22 -6.64 -9.82
N GLN A 204 -13.92 -6.93 -9.77
CA GLN A 204 -13.24 -7.86 -10.70
C GLN A 204 -12.98 -9.24 -10.09
N PHE A 205 -13.35 -9.46 -8.82
CA PHE A 205 -13.14 -10.73 -8.10
C PHE A 205 -14.51 -11.33 -7.74
N LYS A 206 -15.33 -11.63 -8.76
CA LYS A 206 -16.71 -12.12 -8.54
C LYS A 206 -16.73 -13.49 -7.85
N GLU A 207 -15.83 -14.38 -8.25
CA GLU A 207 -15.61 -15.70 -7.63
C GLU A 207 -14.60 -15.65 -6.46
N GLY A 208 -14.23 -14.45 -6.01
CA GLY A 208 -13.20 -14.25 -4.98
C GLY A 208 -11.79 -14.08 -5.53
N VAL A 209 -10.93 -13.44 -4.73
CA VAL A 209 -9.57 -13.07 -5.13
C VAL A 209 -8.65 -14.27 -5.32
N SER A 210 -8.83 -15.38 -4.58
CA SER A 210 -8.05 -16.60 -4.76
C SER A 210 -8.22 -17.18 -6.17
N SER A 211 -9.47 -17.31 -6.63
CA SER A 211 -9.77 -17.80 -7.98
C SER A 211 -9.21 -16.87 -9.06
N TYR A 212 -9.17 -15.55 -8.81
CA TYR A 212 -8.55 -14.59 -9.73
C TYR A 212 -7.02 -14.75 -9.81
N ILE A 213 -6.34 -14.95 -8.67
CA ILE A 213 -4.88 -15.21 -8.61
C ILE A 213 -4.53 -16.51 -9.35
N GLU A 214 -5.31 -17.56 -9.12
CA GLU A 214 -5.16 -18.86 -9.80
C GLU A 214 -5.43 -18.73 -11.30
N PHE A 215 -6.45 -17.99 -11.71
CA PHE A 215 -6.75 -17.74 -13.11
C PHE A 215 -5.58 -17.03 -13.82
N ILE A 216 -4.98 -16.01 -13.22
CA ILE A 216 -3.79 -15.34 -13.80
C ILE A 216 -2.64 -16.33 -13.99
N GLU A 217 -2.37 -17.17 -12.98
CA GLU A 217 -1.32 -18.18 -13.05
C GLU A 217 -1.60 -19.24 -14.14
N GLN A 218 -2.86 -19.64 -14.30
CA GLN A 218 -3.26 -20.60 -15.35
C GLN A 218 -3.08 -20.04 -16.77
N ILE A 219 -3.48 -18.78 -17.01
CA ILE A 219 -3.39 -18.18 -18.35
C ILE A 219 -1.97 -17.72 -18.70
N LEU A 220 -1.12 -17.49 -17.69
CA LEU A 220 0.29 -17.13 -17.89
C LEU A 220 1.20 -17.82 -16.85
N PRO A 221 1.50 -19.13 -17.01
CA PRO A 221 2.24 -19.92 -16.01
C PRO A 221 3.63 -19.39 -15.68
N ILE A 222 4.25 -18.65 -16.60
CA ILE A 222 5.57 -18.04 -16.39
C ILE A 222 5.57 -17.02 -15.24
N VAL A 223 4.40 -16.46 -14.86
CA VAL A 223 4.27 -15.57 -13.70
C VAL A 223 4.86 -16.23 -12.44
N SER A 224 4.55 -17.51 -12.20
CA SER A 224 5.13 -18.34 -11.13
C SER A 224 5.28 -17.57 -9.81
N TRP A 225 4.13 -17.35 -9.14
CA TRP A 225 4.05 -16.55 -7.92
C TRP A 225 5.04 -17.02 -6.85
N GLY A 226 5.75 -16.09 -6.22
CA GLY A 226 6.69 -16.38 -5.15
C GLY A 226 7.99 -17.04 -5.59
N ARG A 227 8.20 -17.19 -6.90
CA ARG A 227 9.45 -17.72 -7.46
C ARG A 227 10.04 -16.77 -8.49
N ARG A 228 9.33 -16.54 -9.61
CA ARG A 228 9.74 -15.56 -10.63
C ARG A 228 9.21 -14.17 -10.27
N THR A 229 7.92 -14.07 -9.98
CA THR A 229 7.28 -12.82 -9.58
C THR A 229 7.20 -12.74 -8.07
N ARG A 230 7.99 -11.84 -7.47
CA ARG A 230 8.10 -11.63 -6.02
C ARG A 230 7.58 -10.25 -5.60
N VAL A 231 7.89 -9.19 -6.35
CA VAL A 231 7.55 -7.80 -5.96
C VAL A 231 6.54 -7.20 -6.94
N ILE A 232 5.37 -6.82 -6.41
CA ILE A 232 4.25 -6.32 -7.20
C ILE A 232 3.85 -4.92 -6.77
N LEU A 233 3.41 -4.10 -7.74
CA LEU A 233 2.67 -2.86 -7.49
C LEU A 233 1.18 -3.08 -7.79
N ASP A 234 0.30 -2.84 -6.82
CA ASP A 234 -1.16 -2.91 -7.00
C ASP A 234 -1.77 -1.50 -7.03
N VAL A 235 -2.09 -1.04 -8.23
CA VAL A 235 -2.62 0.32 -8.50
C VAL A 235 -4.12 0.32 -8.27
N GLY A 236 -4.61 1.27 -7.45
CA GLY A 236 -6.04 1.39 -7.16
C GLY A 236 -6.59 0.14 -6.46
N CYS A 237 -5.80 -0.40 -5.53
CA CYS A 237 -5.96 -1.70 -4.87
C CYS A 237 -7.25 -1.92 -4.05
N GLY A 238 -8.09 -0.89 -3.89
CA GLY A 238 -9.24 -0.95 -2.99
C GLY A 238 -8.81 -1.25 -1.57
N VAL A 239 -9.29 -2.36 -0.99
CA VAL A 239 -8.89 -2.82 0.36
C VAL A 239 -7.64 -3.71 0.35
N ALA A 240 -6.90 -3.77 -0.77
CA ALA A 240 -5.68 -4.56 -0.96
C ALA A 240 -5.85 -6.08 -0.81
N SER A 241 -7.02 -6.63 -1.16
CA SER A 241 -7.26 -8.08 -1.08
C SER A 241 -6.33 -8.88 -2.01
N PHE A 242 -6.00 -8.35 -3.20
CA PHE A 242 -5.05 -8.99 -4.11
C PHE A 242 -3.68 -9.17 -3.45
N GLY A 243 -3.10 -8.08 -2.93
CA GLY A 243 -1.84 -8.14 -2.19
C GLY A 243 -1.91 -8.98 -0.91
N GLY A 244 -3.03 -8.93 -0.17
CA GLY A 244 -3.19 -9.68 1.08
C GLY A 244 -3.21 -11.20 0.90
N TYR A 245 -3.81 -11.70 -0.19
CA TYR A 245 -3.86 -13.14 -0.47
C TYR A 245 -2.59 -13.65 -1.17
N LEU A 246 -1.87 -12.77 -1.86
CA LEU A 246 -0.57 -13.08 -2.45
C LEU A 246 0.54 -13.33 -1.42
N LEU A 247 0.36 -12.87 -0.17
CA LEU A 247 1.28 -13.20 0.94
C LEU A 247 1.38 -14.71 1.17
N ASP A 248 0.30 -15.46 0.98
CA ASP A 248 0.28 -16.93 1.11
C ASP A 248 1.09 -17.64 0.02
N LYS A 249 1.49 -16.90 -1.04
CA LYS A 249 2.29 -17.38 -2.18
C LYS A 249 3.69 -16.76 -2.19
N ASP A 250 4.20 -16.27 -1.06
CA ASP A 250 5.49 -15.59 -0.98
C ASP A 250 5.64 -14.43 -1.99
N VAL A 251 4.57 -13.66 -2.19
CA VAL A 251 4.60 -12.44 -3.00
C VAL A 251 4.34 -11.23 -2.12
N ILE A 252 5.23 -10.24 -2.20
CA ILE A 252 5.08 -8.97 -1.50
C ILE A 252 4.53 -7.91 -2.46
N THR A 253 3.38 -7.35 -2.11
CA THR A 253 2.66 -6.40 -2.96
C THR A 253 2.61 -5.05 -2.29
N MET A 254 3.19 -4.03 -2.92
CA MET A 254 3.00 -2.64 -2.53
C MET A 254 1.70 -2.13 -3.14
N SER A 255 0.70 -1.86 -2.29
CA SER A 255 -0.64 -1.45 -2.74
C SER A 255 -0.83 0.05 -2.57
N PHE A 256 -1.44 0.75 -3.52
CA PHE A 256 -1.77 2.17 -3.31
C PHE A 256 -3.10 2.59 -3.93
N ALA A 257 -3.64 3.66 -3.35
CA ALA A 257 -4.79 4.39 -3.85
C ALA A 257 -4.75 5.80 -3.26
N PRO A 258 -5.39 6.79 -3.92
CA PRO A 258 -5.53 8.12 -3.33
C PRO A 258 -6.40 8.06 -2.07
N LYS A 259 -6.21 9.02 -1.16
CA LYS A 259 -7.22 9.30 -0.14
C LYS A 259 -8.45 9.83 -0.86
N ASP A 260 -9.50 9.03 -1.02
CA ASP A 260 -10.64 9.34 -1.89
C ASP A 260 -11.99 9.45 -1.15
N GLU A 261 -13.08 9.65 -1.91
CA GLU A 261 -14.44 9.80 -1.39
C GLU A 261 -15.04 8.51 -0.81
N HIS A 262 -14.45 7.35 -1.10
CA HIS A 262 -14.94 6.06 -0.60
C HIS A 262 -14.49 5.79 0.84
N GLU A 263 -13.68 6.68 1.42
CA GLU A 263 -13.14 6.68 2.79
C GLU A 263 -12.42 5.38 3.20
N ALA A 264 -11.20 5.52 3.74
CA ALA A 264 -10.47 4.46 4.45
C ALA A 264 -10.04 3.19 3.67
N GLN A 265 -10.10 3.12 2.34
CA GLN A 265 -9.62 1.95 1.57
C GLN A 265 -8.22 1.46 1.99
N ILE A 266 -7.23 2.37 1.93
CA ILE A 266 -5.85 2.09 2.35
C ILE A 266 -5.75 1.90 3.87
N GLN A 267 -6.57 2.61 4.66
CA GLN A 267 -6.60 2.43 6.11
C GLN A 267 -7.05 1.01 6.50
N PHE A 268 -8.03 0.45 5.79
CA PHE A 268 -8.44 -0.95 5.95
C PHE A 268 -7.29 -1.90 5.64
N ALA A 269 -6.59 -1.71 4.53
CA ALA A 269 -5.43 -2.53 4.19
C ALA A 269 -4.35 -2.50 5.29
N LEU A 270 -4.02 -1.30 5.79
CA LEU A 270 -3.02 -1.10 6.84
C LEU A 270 -3.45 -1.69 8.19
N GLU A 271 -4.73 -1.57 8.56
CA GLU A 271 -5.28 -2.17 9.79
C GLU A 271 -5.34 -3.71 9.72
N ARG A 272 -5.50 -4.27 8.52
CA ARG A 272 -5.41 -5.72 8.26
C ARG A 272 -3.98 -6.25 8.26
N GLY A 273 -2.98 -5.36 8.30
CA GLY A 273 -1.57 -5.73 8.23
C GLY A 273 -1.07 -6.04 6.82
N ILE A 274 -1.63 -5.41 5.78
CA ILE A 274 -1.26 -5.58 4.37
C ILE A 274 -0.45 -4.36 3.92
N PRO A 275 0.68 -4.52 3.20
CA PRO A 275 1.50 -3.40 2.75
C PRO A 275 0.71 -2.47 1.82
N ALA A 276 0.59 -1.22 2.22
CA ALA A 276 -0.09 -0.20 1.44
C ALA A 276 0.41 1.22 1.77
N PHE A 277 0.16 2.16 0.87
CA PHE A 277 0.43 3.59 1.09
C PHE A 277 -0.55 4.46 0.29
N LEU A 278 -0.63 5.74 0.63
CA LEU A 278 -1.46 6.69 -0.09
C LEU A 278 -0.67 7.33 -1.23
N SER A 279 -1.18 7.24 -2.44
CA SER A 279 -0.57 7.90 -3.59
C SER A 279 -1.53 7.99 -4.77
N VAL A 280 -1.14 8.72 -5.81
CA VAL A 280 -1.87 8.84 -7.06
C VAL A 280 -0.87 9.05 -8.20
N ILE A 281 -1.19 8.51 -9.38
CA ILE A 281 -0.50 8.88 -10.61
C ILE A 281 -1.23 10.11 -11.17
N GLY A 282 -0.82 11.28 -10.68
CA GLY A 282 -1.38 12.57 -11.09
C GLY A 282 -0.49 13.26 -12.12
N THR A 283 0.35 14.16 -11.64
CA THR A 283 1.32 14.98 -12.38
C THR A 283 2.77 14.68 -11.98
N GLN A 284 2.98 13.93 -10.90
CA GLN A 284 4.29 13.55 -10.38
C GLN A 284 4.54 12.04 -10.52
N ARG A 285 5.82 11.67 -10.62
CA ARG A 285 6.28 10.27 -10.55
C ARG A 285 5.99 9.69 -9.17
N LEU A 286 5.77 8.38 -9.13
CA LEU A 286 5.78 7.61 -7.89
C LEU A 286 7.21 7.60 -7.33
N ALA A 287 7.32 7.60 -6.00
CA ALA A 287 8.58 7.64 -5.26
C ALA A 287 9.32 6.29 -5.23
N PHE A 288 9.43 5.67 -6.41
CA PHE A 288 10.14 4.43 -6.68
C PHE A 288 11.25 4.64 -7.71
N PRO A 289 12.32 3.83 -7.68
CA PRO A 289 13.34 3.81 -8.72
C PRO A 289 12.79 3.25 -10.03
N ASP A 290 13.55 3.39 -11.11
CA ASP A 290 13.23 2.79 -12.41
C ASP A 290 13.43 1.26 -12.34
N ASN A 291 12.63 0.50 -13.10
CA ASN A 291 12.80 -0.96 -13.30
C ASN A 291 12.83 -1.80 -12.00
N VAL A 292 11.91 -1.59 -11.07
CA VAL A 292 11.93 -2.28 -9.77
C VAL A 292 10.86 -3.34 -9.56
N PHE A 293 9.70 -3.24 -10.22
CA PHE A 293 8.58 -4.17 -10.06
C PHE A 293 8.63 -5.30 -11.08
N ASP A 294 8.36 -6.53 -10.64
CA ASP A 294 8.28 -7.71 -11.51
C ASP A 294 6.95 -7.72 -12.27
N LEU A 295 5.87 -7.27 -11.61
CA LEU A 295 4.53 -7.18 -12.15
C LEU A 295 3.81 -5.95 -11.59
N ILE A 296 3.01 -5.28 -12.43
CA ILE A 296 2.07 -4.24 -12.01
C ILE A 296 0.65 -4.74 -12.26
N HIS A 297 -0.22 -4.56 -11.28
CA HIS A 297 -1.61 -4.98 -11.35
C HIS A 297 -2.55 -3.77 -11.26
N CYS A 298 -3.61 -3.77 -12.06
CA CYS A 298 -4.74 -2.85 -11.94
C CYS A 298 -6.05 -3.59 -12.22
N ALA A 299 -6.91 -3.65 -11.20
CA ALA A 299 -8.29 -4.14 -11.30
C ALA A 299 -9.28 -2.99 -11.10
N ARG A 300 -9.80 -2.41 -12.18
CA ARG A 300 -10.66 -1.20 -12.17
C ARG A 300 -10.09 -0.05 -11.32
N CYS A 301 -8.80 0.21 -11.45
CA CYS A 301 -8.06 1.20 -10.67
C CYS A 301 -8.43 2.68 -10.92
N ARG A 302 -9.36 2.97 -11.85
CA ARG A 302 -9.82 4.32 -12.24
C ARG A 302 -8.70 5.26 -12.72
N VAL A 303 -7.60 4.71 -13.21
CA VAL A 303 -6.55 5.48 -13.90
C VAL A 303 -6.86 5.49 -15.39
N HIS A 304 -6.85 6.68 -15.98
CA HIS A 304 -6.93 6.86 -17.43
C HIS A 304 -5.53 6.73 -18.04
N TRP A 305 -5.15 5.50 -18.38
CA TRP A 305 -3.82 5.16 -18.84
C TRP A 305 -3.41 5.84 -20.14
N ASP A 306 -4.38 6.10 -21.02
CA ASP A 306 -4.26 6.85 -22.28
C ASP A 306 -4.36 8.39 -22.09
N GLY A 307 -4.68 8.85 -20.89
CA GLY A 307 -4.83 10.26 -20.54
C GLY A 307 -3.50 11.03 -20.56
N ASP A 308 -3.60 12.36 -20.69
CA ASP A 308 -2.45 13.31 -20.68
C ASP A 308 -1.28 12.89 -21.60
N GLY A 309 -1.60 12.36 -22.79
CA GLY A 309 -0.59 11.89 -23.75
C GLY A 309 0.06 10.56 -23.36
N GLY A 310 -0.60 9.75 -22.51
CA GLY A 310 -0.12 8.44 -22.08
C GLY A 310 0.86 8.48 -20.90
N LYS A 311 1.07 9.65 -20.28
CA LYS A 311 2.01 9.81 -19.14
C LYS A 311 1.76 8.83 -17.99
N PRO A 312 0.52 8.50 -17.58
CA PRO A 312 0.31 7.50 -16.54
C PRO A 312 0.86 6.12 -16.92
N LEU A 313 0.72 5.70 -18.19
CA LEU A 313 1.34 4.46 -18.66
C LEU A 313 2.86 4.58 -18.81
N MET A 314 3.40 5.78 -19.05
CA MET A 314 4.85 6.01 -19.08
C MET A 314 5.48 5.81 -17.72
N GLU A 315 4.78 6.20 -16.65
CA GLU A 315 5.21 5.95 -15.28
C GLU A 315 5.29 4.45 -14.97
N LEU A 316 4.31 3.68 -15.43
CA LEU A 316 4.34 2.22 -15.34
C LEU A 316 5.51 1.65 -16.14
N ASN A 317 5.74 2.15 -17.36
CA ASN A 317 6.90 1.76 -18.15
C ASN A 317 8.23 2.08 -17.46
N ARG A 318 8.31 3.19 -16.72
CA ARG A 318 9.51 3.55 -15.96
C ARG A 318 9.81 2.55 -14.85
N ILE A 319 8.81 2.19 -14.05
CA ILE A 319 9.00 1.40 -12.82
C ILE A 319 8.87 -0.12 -13.01
N LEU A 320 8.25 -0.58 -14.10
CA LEU A 320 8.17 -2.01 -14.45
C LEU A 320 9.53 -2.51 -14.97
N ARG A 321 9.99 -3.67 -14.51
CA ARG A 321 11.23 -4.28 -15.01
C ARG A 321 11.14 -4.64 -16.50
N PRO A 322 12.25 -4.58 -17.26
CA PRO A 322 12.31 -5.16 -18.60
C PRO A 322 11.86 -6.63 -18.56
N GLY A 323 10.96 -7.02 -19.48
CA GLY A 323 10.35 -8.35 -19.49
C GLY A 323 9.25 -8.58 -18.44
N GLY A 324 8.98 -7.60 -17.57
CA GLY A 324 7.92 -7.64 -16.57
C GLY A 324 6.52 -7.49 -17.17
N PHE A 325 5.50 -7.77 -16.36
CA PHE A 325 4.12 -7.83 -16.81
C PHE A 325 3.24 -6.71 -16.25
N PHE A 326 2.32 -6.20 -17.05
CA PHE A 326 1.20 -5.38 -16.60
C PHE A 326 -0.10 -6.15 -16.78
N VAL A 327 -0.75 -6.48 -15.66
CA VAL A 327 -2.04 -7.17 -15.63
C VAL A 327 -3.15 -6.12 -15.47
N TRP A 328 -3.96 -5.98 -16.51
CA TRP A 328 -5.05 -5.02 -16.54
C TRP A 328 -6.41 -5.72 -16.65
N SER A 329 -7.23 -5.55 -15.61
CA SER A 329 -8.62 -6.01 -15.58
C SER A 329 -9.55 -4.81 -15.42
N ALA A 330 -10.22 -4.43 -16.51
CA ALA A 330 -11.12 -3.28 -16.54
C ALA A 330 -12.19 -3.46 -17.61
N THR A 331 -13.28 -2.69 -17.54
CA THR A 331 -14.39 -2.83 -18.48
C THR A 331 -14.01 -2.72 -19.96
N PRO A 332 -13.06 -1.84 -20.38
CA PRO A 332 -12.60 -1.81 -21.77
C PRO A 332 -12.01 -3.13 -22.29
N VAL A 333 -11.63 -4.05 -21.41
CA VAL A 333 -11.03 -5.34 -21.81
C VAL A 333 -12.10 -6.33 -22.31
N TYR A 334 -13.31 -6.29 -21.74
CA TYR A 334 -14.37 -7.30 -21.95
C TYR A 334 -15.76 -6.73 -22.28
N ARG A 335 -15.89 -5.41 -22.44
CA ARG A 335 -17.11 -4.78 -22.92
C ARG A 335 -16.89 -4.17 -24.29
N ASP A 336 -17.93 -4.24 -25.10
CA ASP A 336 -17.91 -3.80 -26.50
C ASP A 336 -18.76 -2.54 -26.75
N ASP A 337 -19.15 -1.81 -25.69
CA ASP A 337 -19.82 -0.52 -25.88
C ASP A 337 -18.85 0.54 -26.43
N GLY A 338 -19.34 1.48 -27.24
CA GLY A 338 -18.46 2.38 -28.01
C GLY A 338 -17.46 3.20 -27.17
N ARG A 339 -17.80 3.53 -25.92
CA ARG A 339 -16.88 4.20 -24.99
C ARG A 339 -15.75 3.26 -24.54
N ASP A 340 -16.10 2.05 -24.13
CA ASP A 340 -15.12 1.05 -23.69
C ASP A 340 -14.23 0.59 -24.86
N GLN A 341 -14.79 0.47 -26.08
CA GLN A 341 -14.04 0.19 -27.31
C GLN A 341 -13.06 1.32 -27.69
N ALA A 342 -13.46 2.58 -27.52
CA ALA A 342 -12.56 3.72 -27.77
C ALA A 342 -11.35 3.70 -26.82
N VAL A 343 -11.58 3.45 -25.52
CA VAL A 343 -10.50 3.33 -24.53
C VAL A 343 -9.61 2.12 -24.83
N TRP A 344 -10.19 0.98 -25.21
CA TRP A 344 -9.42 -0.20 -25.62
C TRP A 344 -8.50 0.11 -26.80
N ASN A 345 -9.03 0.74 -27.85
CA ASN A 345 -8.26 1.08 -29.05
C ASN A 345 -7.14 2.08 -28.74
N ALA A 346 -7.41 3.08 -27.90
CA ALA A 346 -6.40 4.04 -27.45
C ALA A 346 -5.29 3.34 -26.66
N MET A 347 -5.64 2.42 -25.77
CA MET A 347 -4.68 1.61 -25.02
C MET A 347 -3.83 0.73 -25.93
N VAL A 348 -4.42 0.02 -26.88
CA VAL A 348 -3.68 -0.81 -27.84
C VAL A 348 -2.70 0.05 -28.64
N ALA A 349 -3.14 1.21 -29.14
CA ALA A 349 -2.29 2.13 -29.88
C ALA A 349 -1.10 2.62 -29.03
N LEU A 350 -1.36 3.03 -27.78
CA LEU A 350 -0.33 3.50 -26.86
C LEU A 350 0.63 2.39 -26.45
N THR A 351 0.15 1.18 -26.11
CA THR A 351 1.02 0.06 -25.76
C THR A 351 1.92 -0.33 -26.93
N ASN A 352 1.40 -0.28 -28.17
CA ASN A 352 2.19 -0.54 -29.36
C ASN A 352 3.26 0.54 -29.60
N SER A 353 2.96 1.82 -29.39
CA SER A 353 3.92 2.92 -29.59
C SER A 353 5.07 2.91 -28.59
N ILE A 354 4.87 2.25 -27.43
CA ILE A 354 5.90 2.03 -26.40
C ILE A 354 6.45 0.60 -26.40
N CYS A 355 6.23 -0.15 -27.48
CA CYS A 355 6.78 -1.49 -27.68
C CYS A 355 6.31 -2.57 -26.68
N TRP A 356 5.23 -2.33 -25.95
CA TRP A 356 4.64 -3.35 -25.10
C TRP A 356 3.89 -4.39 -25.95
N LYS A 357 4.10 -5.66 -25.63
CA LYS A 357 3.44 -6.78 -26.32
C LYS A 357 2.23 -7.23 -25.53
N THR A 358 1.11 -7.47 -26.21
CA THR A 358 -0.02 -8.20 -25.59
C THR A 358 0.34 -9.68 -25.57
N VAL A 359 0.51 -10.25 -24.38
CA VAL A 359 0.88 -11.68 -24.22
C VAL A 359 -0.36 -12.54 -24.10
N VAL A 360 -1.36 -12.06 -23.35
CA VAL A 360 -2.61 -12.78 -23.11
C VAL A 360 -3.76 -11.79 -23.09
N LYS A 361 -4.90 -12.16 -23.68
CA LYS A 361 -6.21 -11.57 -23.41
C LYS A 361 -7.18 -12.72 -23.17
N SER A 362 -7.76 -12.79 -21.98
CA SER A 362 -8.62 -13.90 -21.56
C SER A 362 -9.80 -13.39 -20.73
N THR A 363 -10.82 -14.23 -20.56
CA THR A 363 -11.99 -13.96 -19.73
C THR A 363 -12.22 -15.12 -18.79
N ASP A 364 -12.45 -14.82 -17.51
CA ASP A 364 -12.75 -15.84 -16.51
C ASP A 364 -14.18 -16.39 -16.64
N ALA A 365 -14.51 -17.41 -15.85
CA ALA A 365 -15.83 -18.03 -15.85
C ALA A 365 -16.98 -17.06 -15.47
N SER A 366 -16.66 -15.94 -14.82
CA SER A 366 -17.62 -14.92 -14.37
C SER A 366 -17.84 -13.79 -15.39
N GLY A 367 -17.21 -13.91 -16.56
CA GLY A 367 -17.26 -12.92 -17.64
C GLY A 367 -16.36 -11.70 -17.39
N ILE A 368 -15.40 -11.77 -16.47
CA ILE A 368 -14.42 -10.71 -16.23
C ILE A 368 -13.18 -10.95 -17.09
N GLY A 369 -12.88 -9.98 -17.95
CA GLY A 369 -11.70 -10.01 -18.81
C GLY A 369 -10.44 -9.49 -18.12
N VAL A 370 -9.31 -10.08 -18.54
CA VAL A 370 -7.95 -9.69 -18.18
C VAL A 370 -7.12 -9.63 -19.46
N VAL A 371 -6.33 -8.57 -19.59
CA VAL A 371 -5.24 -8.50 -20.57
C VAL A 371 -3.92 -8.39 -19.83
N ILE A 372 -2.90 -9.09 -20.32
CA ILE A 372 -1.54 -9.04 -19.79
C ILE A 372 -0.62 -8.51 -20.89
N TYR A 373 0.00 -7.37 -20.61
CA TYR A 373 1.04 -6.78 -21.45
C TYR A 373 2.42 -7.11 -20.89
N GLN A 374 3.43 -7.16 -21.75
CA GLN A 374 4.83 -7.34 -21.37
C GLN A 374 5.69 -6.19 -21.89
N LYS A 375 6.50 -5.62 -20.99
CA LYS A 375 7.49 -4.61 -21.33
C LYS A 375 8.66 -5.24 -22.11
N PRO A 376 9.23 -4.59 -23.13
CA PRO A 376 10.38 -5.12 -23.86
C PRO A 376 11.60 -5.36 -22.94
N VAL A 377 12.44 -6.31 -23.34
CA VAL A 377 13.67 -6.68 -22.61
C VAL A 377 14.89 -5.90 -23.11
N THR A 378 14.87 -5.44 -24.37
CA THR A 378 15.97 -4.73 -25.03
C THR A 378 15.49 -3.44 -25.71
N ASN A 379 16.42 -2.53 -26.02
CA ASN A 379 16.11 -1.29 -26.74
C ASN A 379 15.82 -1.48 -28.24
N THR A 380 16.01 -2.68 -28.79
CA THR A 380 15.85 -2.96 -30.23
C THR A 380 14.52 -2.43 -30.77
N CYS A 381 13.41 -2.71 -30.08
CA CYS A 381 12.11 -2.20 -30.52
C CYS A 381 12.03 -0.67 -30.45
N TYR A 382 12.60 -0.04 -29.42
CA TYR A 382 12.58 1.42 -29.29
C TYR A 382 13.34 2.12 -30.43
N GLU A 383 14.45 1.53 -30.87
CA GLU A 383 15.32 2.04 -31.94
C GLU A 383 14.70 1.84 -33.34
N GLU A 384 13.95 0.76 -33.53
CA GLU A 384 13.31 0.41 -34.81
C GLU A 384 11.94 1.08 -35.04
N ARG A 385 11.47 1.92 -34.10
CA ARG A 385 10.15 2.57 -34.24
C ARG A 385 10.12 3.49 -35.44
N LYS A 386 9.09 3.32 -36.27
CA LYS A 386 8.80 4.21 -37.42
C LYS A 386 8.46 5.63 -36.97
N GLU A 387 7.76 5.76 -35.86
CA GLU A 387 7.39 7.05 -35.26
C GLU A 387 7.91 7.11 -33.83
N ASN A 388 8.73 8.13 -33.54
CA ASN A 388 9.32 8.36 -32.23
C ASN A 388 8.40 9.19 -31.33
N ASN A 389 7.18 8.69 -31.14
CA ASN A 389 6.15 9.31 -30.32
C ASN A 389 5.52 8.26 -29.37
N PRO A 390 5.87 8.26 -28.07
CA PRO A 390 6.72 9.24 -27.38
C PRO A 390 8.22 9.10 -27.72
N PRO A 391 9.01 10.21 -27.63
CA PRO A 391 10.46 10.18 -27.88
C PRO A 391 11.22 9.44 -26.77
N LEU A 392 12.49 9.10 -27.02
CA LEU A 392 13.39 8.61 -25.96
C LEU A 392 13.78 9.75 -25.02
N CYS A 393 13.96 9.43 -23.74
CA CYS A 393 14.40 10.41 -22.75
C CYS A 393 15.88 10.81 -22.92
N ILE A 394 16.21 12.05 -22.56
CA ILE A 394 17.60 12.55 -22.52
C ILE A 394 18.17 12.23 -21.13
N GLU A 395 19.14 11.31 -21.06
CA GLU A 395 19.63 10.75 -19.79
C GLU A 395 20.34 11.77 -18.90
N LYS A 396 21.10 12.72 -19.48
CA LYS A 396 21.93 13.69 -18.74
C LYS A 396 21.16 14.55 -17.71
N ASN A 397 19.83 14.64 -17.83
CA ASN A 397 19.00 15.52 -17.01
C ASN A 397 17.99 14.77 -16.14
N ARG A 398 18.04 13.43 -16.04
CA ARG A 398 17.08 12.68 -15.22
C ARG A 398 17.60 12.54 -13.79
N PRO A 399 16.85 13.02 -12.78
CA PRO A 399 17.19 12.76 -11.39
C PRO A 399 17.08 11.26 -11.10
N SER A 400 18.03 10.71 -10.34
CA SER A 400 18.00 9.31 -9.90
C SER A 400 16.87 9.07 -8.90
N ILE A 401 16.69 9.99 -7.94
CA ILE A 401 15.64 9.95 -6.93
C ILE A 401 14.36 10.60 -7.46
N SER A 402 13.26 9.86 -7.44
CA SER A 402 11.96 10.31 -7.94
C SER A 402 11.10 10.97 -6.83
N TRP A 403 11.57 12.07 -6.24
CA TRP A 403 10.85 12.86 -5.23
C TRP A 403 10.43 14.24 -5.77
N TYR A 404 9.12 14.54 -5.79
CA TYR A 404 8.53 15.73 -6.44
C TYR A 404 8.94 15.92 -7.93
N VAL A 405 9.27 14.82 -8.62
CA VAL A 405 9.65 14.84 -10.04
C VAL A 405 8.39 14.75 -10.91
N PRO A 406 8.20 15.64 -11.90
CA PRO A 406 7.08 15.55 -12.83
C PRO A 406 7.08 14.25 -13.64
N LEU A 407 5.89 13.80 -14.05
CA LEU A 407 5.73 12.66 -14.96
C LEU A 407 6.45 12.90 -16.30
N ASP A 408 7.09 11.85 -16.80
CA ASP A 408 7.76 11.87 -18.09
C ASP A 408 6.79 11.74 -19.25
N SER A 409 7.08 12.44 -20.34
CA SER A 409 6.44 12.25 -21.65
C SER A 409 7.38 11.55 -22.65
N CYS A 410 8.36 10.80 -22.15
CA CYS A 410 9.40 10.13 -22.94
C CYS A 410 9.65 8.71 -22.42
N LEU A 411 10.29 7.88 -23.24
CA LEU A 411 10.68 6.51 -22.88
C LEU A 411 12.09 6.48 -22.30
N PRO A 412 12.27 6.02 -21.05
CA PRO A 412 13.59 5.72 -20.54
C PRO A 412 14.19 4.54 -21.29
N ARG A 413 15.50 4.61 -21.57
CA ARG A 413 16.22 3.49 -22.16
C ARG A 413 16.26 2.32 -21.19
N ILE A 414 16.21 1.11 -21.75
CA ILE A 414 16.40 -0.11 -20.98
C ILE A 414 17.90 -0.27 -20.72
N PRO A 415 18.35 -0.42 -19.45
CA PRO A 415 19.76 -0.66 -19.15
C PRO A 415 20.25 -1.93 -19.84
N VAL A 416 21.38 -1.83 -20.56
CA VAL A 416 22.08 -2.98 -21.14
C VAL A 416 23.14 -3.41 -20.13
N LEU A 417 22.85 -4.47 -19.38
CA LEU A 417 23.88 -5.17 -18.61
C LEU A 417 24.63 -6.08 -19.60
N SER A 418 25.93 -6.30 -19.37
CA SER A 418 26.91 -6.89 -20.31
C SER A 418 26.42 -8.07 -21.16
N SER A 419 27.07 -8.27 -22.32
CA SER A 419 26.74 -9.25 -23.39
C SER A 419 26.51 -10.70 -22.97
N ASP A 420 26.90 -11.07 -21.74
CA ASP A 420 26.95 -12.45 -21.27
C ASP A 420 25.75 -12.82 -20.39
N GLN A 421 24.90 -11.87 -20.01
CA GLN A 421 23.66 -12.14 -19.28
C GLN A 421 22.46 -12.09 -20.21
N GLN A 422 22.13 -13.25 -20.79
CA GLN A 422 21.04 -13.42 -21.74
C GLN A 422 19.63 -13.28 -21.11
N ASP A 423 19.52 -13.01 -19.80
CA ASP A 423 18.27 -12.73 -19.13
C ASP A 423 18.45 -11.59 -18.09
N ASN A 424 17.91 -10.41 -18.38
CA ASN A 424 17.95 -9.19 -17.53
C ASN A 424 16.99 -9.30 -16.32
N TRP A 425 16.72 -10.52 -15.86
CA TRP A 425 15.77 -10.82 -14.80
C TRP A 425 16.51 -11.14 -13.50
N PRO A 426 16.03 -10.67 -12.32
CA PRO A 426 16.65 -11.02 -11.04
C PRO A 426 16.64 -12.53 -10.79
N THR A 427 17.58 -12.99 -9.96
CA THR A 427 17.58 -14.37 -9.44
C THR A 427 16.20 -14.72 -8.88
N PHE A 428 15.77 -15.98 -9.01
CA PHE A 428 14.50 -16.42 -8.45
C PHE A 428 14.50 -16.35 -6.91
N TRP A 429 13.31 -16.14 -6.34
CA TRP A 429 13.09 -16.21 -4.91
C TRP A 429 13.24 -17.66 -4.41
N PRO A 430 13.84 -17.92 -3.22
CA PRO A 430 14.33 -16.96 -2.22
C PRO A 430 15.78 -16.47 -2.41
N ASP A 431 16.55 -17.08 -3.32
CA ASP A 431 17.98 -16.76 -3.52
C ASP A 431 18.21 -15.27 -3.83
N ARG A 432 17.23 -14.63 -4.48
CA ARG A 432 17.16 -13.19 -4.74
C ARG A 432 17.54 -12.32 -3.53
N LEU A 433 17.10 -12.70 -2.33
CA LEU A 433 17.27 -11.92 -1.09
C LEU A 433 18.72 -11.60 -0.76
N ASN A 434 19.60 -12.55 -1.09
CA ASN A 434 21.01 -12.56 -0.75
C ASN A 434 21.90 -12.45 -2.00
N SER A 435 21.29 -12.50 -3.18
CA SER A 435 22.00 -12.38 -4.45
C SER A 435 22.53 -10.97 -4.67
N LYS A 436 23.69 -10.88 -5.31
CA LYS A 436 24.26 -9.61 -5.74
C LYS A 436 23.34 -8.96 -6.77
N SER A 437 22.97 -7.69 -6.53
CA SER A 437 22.22 -6.90 -7.51
C SER A 437 23.07 -6.71 -8.77
N SER A 438 22.48 -6.94 -9.94
CA SER A 438 23.11 -6.67 -11.23
C SER A 438 23.34 -5.17 -11.48
N SER A 439 22.65 -4.30 -10.74
CA SER A 439 22.86 -2.85 -10.72
C SER A 439 24.22 -2.44 -10.10
N LEU A 440 24.90 -3.37 -9.40
CA LEU A 440 26.24 -3.19 -8.83
C LEU A 440 27.32 -3.77 -9.78
N SER A 441 27.55 -3.15 -10.94
CA SER A 441 28.57 -3.58 -11.93
C SER A 441 29.98 -2.99 -11.67
N GLU A 442 31.02 -3.46 -12.35
CA GLU A 442 32.47 -3.42 -12.00
C GLU A 442 33.21 -2.05 -11.96
N GLU A 443 32.54 -0.92 -11.70
CA GLU A 443 33.25 0.35 -11.45
C GLU A 443 33.77 0.44 -9.99
N GLN A 444 34.87 1.17 -9.77
CA GLN A 444 35.52 1.26 -8.44
C GLN A 444 34.60 1.80 -7.33
N SER A 445 33.64 2.67 -7.66
CA SER A 445 32.57 3.14 -6.77
C SER A 445 31.64 2.03 -6.30
N ASN A 446 31.44 1.01 -7.13
CA ASN A 446 30.50 -0.10 -6.88
C ASN A 446 31.11 -1.20 -6.03
N LYS A 447 32.44 -1.37 -6.04
CA LYS A 447 33.13 -2.29 -5.11
C LYS A 447 32.97 -1.86 -3.65
N TYR A 448 33.03 -0.55 -3.39
CA TYR A 448 32.78 -0.01 -2.05
C TYR A 448 31.32 -0.15 -1.62
N ALA A 449 30.37 0.02 -2.56
CA ALA A 449 28.95 -0.23 -2.30
C ALA A 449 28.68 -1.72 -2.01
N GLU A 450 29.35 -2.63 -2.71
CA GLU A 450 29.28 -4.07 -2.49
C GLU A 450 29.84 -4.49 -1.12
N GLU A 451 30.99 -3.95 -0.72
CA GLU A 451 31.54 -4.18 0.62
C GLU A 451 30.56 -3.69 1.70
N LYS A 452 29.98 -2.50 1.53
CA LYS A 452 28.95 -1.97 2.42
C LYS A 452 27.69 -2.84 2.48
N PHE A 453 27.23 -3.35 1.34
CA PHE A 453 26.10 -4.27 1.27
C PHE A 453 26.34 -5.54 2.10
N ILE A 454 27.51 -6.16 1.94
CA ILE A 454 27.89 -7.38 2.68
C ILE A 454 28.01 -7.09 4.18
N VAL A 455 28.59 -5.94 4.55
CA VAL A 455 28.71 -5.51 5.95
C VAL A 455 27.34 -5.27 6.58
N ASP A 456 26.45 -4.54 5.89
CA ASP A 456 25.07 -4.30 6.34
C ASP A 456 24.33 -5.62 6.59
N MET A 457 24.40 -6.54 5.63
CA MET A 457 23.76 -7.85 5.73
C MET A 457 24.21 -8.64 6.96
N LYS A 458 25.52 -8.79 7.16
CA LYS A 458 26.09 -9.53 8.31
C LYS A 458 25.77 -8.86 9.64
N LEU A 459 25.78 -7.52 9.66
CA LEU A 459 25.42 -6.74 10.84
C LEU A 459 23.98 -7.03 11.27
N TRP A 460 23.03 -6.98 10.34
CA TRP A 460 21.61 -7.18 10.67
C TRP A 460 21.27 -8.62 11.02
N GLU A 461 21.86 -9.59 10.35
CA GLU A 461 21.71 -11.00 10.71
C GLU A 461 22.14 -11.25 12.17
N LYS A 462 23.26 -10.65 12.59
CA LYS A 462 23.73 -10.72 13.98
C LYS A 462 22.84 -9.93 14.94
N LEU A 463 22.53 -8.66 14.63
CA LEU A 463 21.78 -7.78 15.52
C LEU A 463 20.35 -8.25 15.74
N VAL A 464 19.66 -8.73 14.70
CA VAL A 464 18.31 -9.26 14.85
C VAL A 464 18.35 -10.48 15.78
N THR A 465 19.32 -11.39 15.59
CA THR A 465 19.51 -12.56 16.46
C THR A 465 19.80 -12.19 17.92
N GLU A 466 20.60 -11.17 18.18
CA GLU A 466 20.94 -10.74 19.55
C GLU A 466 19.84 -9.90 20.22
N VAL A 467 19.32 -8.89 19.54
CA VAL A 467 18.44 -7.85 20.12
C VAL A 467 16.98 -8.31 20.16
N CYS A 468 16.53 -9.04 19.14
CA CYS A 468 15.11 -9.40 19.03
C CYS A 468 14.76 -10.62 19.91
N PHE A 469 15.72 -11.45 20.29
CA PHE A 469 15.39 -12.77 20.84
C PHE A 469 15.66 -12.96 22.33
N HIS A 470 16.50 -12.15 22.98
CA HIS A 470 16.94 -12.47 24.34
C HIS A 470 16.80 -11.34 25.38
N ASP A 471 17.06 -10.08 25.02
CA ASP A 471 17.23 -9.04 26.06
C ASP A 471 16.03 -8.09 26.24
N LEU A 472 15.08 -8.08 25.30
CA LEU A 472 13.92 -7.20 25.35
C LEU A 472 12.64 -8.03 25.44
N ALA A 473 11.80 -7.76 26.45
CA ALA A 473 10.51 -8.42 26.68
C ALA A 473 9.43 -8.00 25.64
N ILE A 474 9.77 -8.07 24.36
CA ILE A 474 8.90 -7.70 23.25
C ILE A 474 8.16 -8.95 22.79
N ASN A 475 6.83 -8.86 22.81
CA ASN A 475 6.01 -9.88 22.23
C ASN A 475 5.93 -9.69 20.70
N TRP A 476 6.86 -10.33 20.00
CA TRP A 476 6.96 -10.28 18.55
C TRP A 476 5.77 -10.85 17.78
N SER A 477 4.95 -11.70 18.42
CA SER A 477 3.70 -12.18 17.80
C SER A 477 2.68 -11.05 17.56
N ASN A 478 2.84 -9.90 18.23
CA ASN A 478 1.99 -8.72 18.06
C ASN A 478 2.57 -7.68 17.08
N ILE A 479 3.73 -7.95 16.46
CA ILE A 479 4.37 -7.03 15.51
C ILE A 479 4.11 -7.52 14.08
N ARG A 480 3.48 -6.68 13.26
CA ARG A 480 3.14 -7.01 11.87
C ARG A 480 3.61 -5.94 10.88
N ASN A 481 3.30 -4.68 11.16
CA ASN A 481 3.64 -3.54 10.31
C ASN A 481 4.89 -2.87 10.86
N VAL A 482 6.03 -3.04 10.18
CA VAL A 482 7.31 -2.45 10.59
C VAL A 482 7.73 -1.40 9.58
N MET A 483 8.36 -0.32 10.05
CA MET A 483 9.01 0.66 9.19
C MET A 483 10.47 0.79 9.59
N ASP A 484 11.34 0.66 8.60
CA ASP A 484 12.73 1.09 8.73
C ASP A 484 12.86 2.48 8.10
N MET A 485 13.05 3.49 8.95
CA MET A 485 13.07 4.89 8.55
C MET A 485 14.34 5.28 7.79
N ASN A 486 15.41 4.49 7.91
CA ASN A 486 16.65 4.67 7.16
C ASN A 486 17.24 3.29 6.83
N ALA A 487 16.69 2.69 5.78
CA ALA A 487 16.85 1.26 5.51
C ALA A 487 18.23 0.86 4.98
N GLY A 488 19.06 1.81 4.52
CA GLY A 488 20.33 1.49 3.88
C GLY A 488 20.11 0.50 2.74
N PHE A 489 20.68 -0.71 2.83
CA PHE A 489 20.51 -1.75 1.82
C PHE A 489 19.34 -2.72 2.08
N GLY A 490 18.52 -2.47 3.11
CA GLY A 490 17.39 -3.31 3.50
C GLY A 490 17.80 -4.56 4.30
N GLY A 491 19.01 -4.59 4.89
CA GLY A 491 19.49 -5.74 5.66
C GLY A 491 18.61 -6.09 6.87
N PHE A 492 18.02 -5.09 7.54
CA PHE A 492 17.08 -5.32 8.63
C PHE A 492 15.84 -6.10 8.17
N ALA A 493 15.21 -5.68 7.07
CA ALA A 493 14.06 -6.39 6.50
C ALA A 493 14.43 -7.79 6.01
N ALA A 494 15.63 -7.98 5.46
CA ALA A 494 16.10 -9.28 5.04
C ALA A 494 16.32 -10.24 6.22
N ALA A 495 16.86 -9.76 7.33
CA ALA A 495 17.05 -10.57 8.54
C ALA A 495 15.70 -11.00 9.16
N LEU A 496 14.63 -10.23 8.94
CA LEU A 496 13.27 -10.53 9.41
C LEU A 496 12.40 -11.27 8.37
N VAL A 497 12.95 -11.72 7.23
CA VAL A 497 12.13 -12.25 6.12
C VAL A 497 11.26 -13.45 6.50
N ASN A 498 11.73 -14.28 7.45
CA ASN A 498 11.03 -15.49 7.89
C ASN A 498 9.96 -15.22 8.95
N TRP A 499 9.74 -13.96 9.29
CA TRP A 499 8.80 -13.54 10.31
C TRP A 499 7.48 -13.17 9.64
N PRO A 500 6.32 -13.39 10.28
CA PRO A 500 5.02 -13.06 9.71
C PRO A 500 4.74 -11.53 9.75
N LEU A 501 5.73 -10.70 9.43
CA LEU A 501 5.70 -9.25 9.38
C LEU A 501 6.10 -8.74 7.99
N TRP A 502 5.95 -7.44 7.76
CA TRP A 502 6.50 -6.77 6.59
C TRP A 502 7.17 -5.47 7.00
N VAL A 503 8.17 -5.06 6.22
CA VAL A 503 8.94 -3.84 6.48
C VAL A 503 8.76 -2.86 5.34
N MET A 504 8.26 -1.66 5.66
CA MET A 504 8.40 -0.49 4.79
C MET A 504 9.83 0.00 4.89
N ASN A 505 10.66 -0.28 3.88
CA ASN A 505 12.03 0.20 3.84
C ASN A 505 12.06 1.62 3.27
N VAL A 506 12.38 2.62 4.09
CA VAL A 506 12.45 4.02 3.66
C VAL A 506 13.91 4.37 3.35
N VAL A 507 14.14 4.94 2.17
CA VAL A 507 15.43 5.53 1.78
C VAL A 507 15.26 7.05 1.77
N PRO A 508 15.90 7.79 2.72
CA PRO A 508 15.85 9.24 2.75
C PRO A 508 16.37 9.86 1.45
N ILE A 509 15.70 10.91 0.96
CA ILE A 509 16.06 11.56 -0.31
C ILE A 509 17.41 12.30 -0.29
N ASP A 510 17.93 12.57 0.89
CA ASP A 510 19.20 13.21 1.19
C ASP A 510 20.31 12.20 1.54
N GLY A 511 19.99 10.91 1.53
CA GLY A 511 20.94 9.82 1.75
C GLY A 511 21.44 9.17 0.45
N PRO A 512 22.29 8.13 0.57
CA PRO A 512 22.69 7.31 -0.57
C PRO A 512 21.49 6.62 -1.22
N ASP A 513 21.44 6.65 -2.56
CA ASP A 513 20.38 5.99 -3.32
C ASP A 513 20.59 4.47 -3.37
N THR A 514 19.92 3.76 -2.46
CA THR A 514 20.01 2.30 -2.31
C THR A 514 18.68 1.58 -2.57
N LEU A 515 17.61 2.32 -2.88
CA LEU A 515 16.26 1.76 -2.92
C LEU A 515 16.12 0.72 -4.05
N HIS A 516 16.77 0.93 -5.19
CA HIS A 516 16.80 -0.02 -6.28
C HIS A 516 17.39 -1.39 -5.86
N ILE A 517 18.42 -1.38 -4.99
CA ILE A 517 19.02 -2.60 -4.42
C ILE A 517 18.02 -3.33 -3.52
N ILE A 518 17.26 -2.61 -2.70
CA ILE A 518 16.21 -3.20 -1.84
C ILE A 518 15.19 -3.95 -2.69
N PHE A 519 14.74 -3.36 -3.80
CA PHE A 519 13.85 -4.02 -4.74
C PHE A 519 14.51 -5.18 -5.49
N ASP A 520 15.79 -5.07 -5.87
CA ASP A 520 16.54 -6.17 -6.50
C ASP A 520 16.63 -7.40 -5.58
N ARG A 521 16.61 -7.23 -4.26
CA ARG A 521 16.53 -8.32 -3.28
C ARG A 521 15.15 -8.96 -3.13
N GLY A 522 14.13 -8.42 -3.78
CA GLY A 522 12.76 -8.90 -3.62
C GLY A 522 12.04 -8.34 -2.38
N LEU A 523 12.49 -7.19 -1.87
CA LEU A 523 11.85 -6.44 -0.79
C LEU A 523 11.12 -5.21 -1.35
N ILE A 524 10.39 -4.49 -0.50
CA ILE A 524 9.64 -3.27 -0.86
C ILE A 524 10.15 -2.07 -0.08
N GLY A 525 10.03 -0.88 -0.65
CA GLY A 525 10.40 0.37 0.01
C GLY A 525 9.97 1.61 -0.76
N ILE A 526 10.31 2.79 -0.27
CA ILE A 526 9.94 4.07 -0.87
C ILE A 526 11.00 5.15 -0.57
N TYR A 527 11.16 6.12 -1.48
CA TYR A 527 11.88 7.35 -1.17
C TYR A 527 11.03 8.27 -0.30
N HIS A 528 11.64 8.95 0.67
CA HIS A 528 10.92 9.89 1.50
C HIS A 528 11.80 11.03 2.03
N ASP A 529 11.19 12.21 2.18
CA ASP A 529 11.77 13.34 2.91
C ASP A 529 11.17 13.39 4.32
N TRP A 530 11.99 13.07 5.33
CA TRP A 530 11.58 13.08 6.74
C TRP A 530 11.31 14.46 7.34
N CYS A 531 11.57 15.55 6.60
CA CYS A 531 11.09 16.89 6.95
C CYS A 531 9.62 17.11 6.58
N GLU A 532 8.98 16.14 5.93
CA GLU A 532 7.56 16.14 5.59
C GLU A 532 6.84 14.92 6.18
N SER A 533 5.53 15.01 6.40
CA SER A 533 4.76 13.85 6.88
C SER A 533 4.66 12.74 5.83
N PHE A 534 4.72 11.49 6.28
CA PHE A 534 4.63 10.30 5.46
C PHE A 534 3.20 10.06 4.94
N ASP A 535 3.06 9.52 3.71
CA ASP A 535 1.75 9.23 3.09
C ASP A 535 1.10 7.96 3.62
N THR A 536 0.81 7.97 4.92
CA THR A 536 0.15 6.87 5.62
C THR A 536 -0.88 7.39 6.61
N TYR A 537 -1.85 6.55 6.95
CA TYR A 537 -2.80 6.87 8.01
C TYR A 537 -2.10 6.87 9.37
N PRO A 538 -2.59 7.67 10.34
CA PRO A 538 -2.08 7.59 11.71
C PRO A 538 -2.22 6.18 12.29
N ARG A 539 -1.31 5.79 13.20
CA ARG A 539 -1.29 4.50 13.91
C ARG A 539 -1.26 3.31 12.94
N THR A 540 -0.32 3.34 12.00
CA THR A 540 -0.15 2.29 11.00
C THR A 540 0.86 1.23 11.44
N TYR A 541 1.97 1.64 12.02
CA TYR A 541 3.11 0.75 12.30
C TYR A 541 3.11 0.29 13.76
N ASP A 542 3.46 -0.98 13.98
CA ASP A 542 3.67 -1.57 15.30
C ASP A 542 5.10 -1.29 15.81
N MET A 543 6.04 -1.10 14.88
CA MET A 543 7.43 -0.77 15.18
C MET A 543 8.02 0.22 14.18
N LEU A 544 8.74 1.22 14.68
CA LEU A 544 9.66 2.03 13.88
C LEU A 544 11.10 1.73 14.27
N ARG A 545 11.96 1.57 13.29
CA ARG A 545 13.40 1.45 13.47
C ARG A 545 14.09 2.58 12.73
N SER A 546 15.15 3.11 13.30
CA SER A 546 15.98 4.16 12.70
C SER A 546 17.45 3.97 13.07
N THR A 547 18.35 4.28 12.15
CA THR A 547 19.80 4.21 12.35
C THR A 547 20.48 5.41 11.69
N PHE A 548 21.14 6.23 12.50
CA PHE A 548 21.83 7.47 12.12
C PHE A 548 21.00 8.36 11.18
N LEU A 549 19.69 8.47 11.45
CA LEU A 549 18.79 9.33 10.68
C LEU A 549 18.86 10.76 11.19
N PHE A 550 18.86 10.96 12.51
CA PHE A 550 18.63 12.26 13.12
C PHE A 550 19.85 13.16 13.08
N GLU A 551 21.06 12.58 13.18
CA GLU A 551 22.32 13.30 13.03
C GLU A 551 22.33 14.17 11.76
N ASN A 552 21.99 13.60 10.60
CA ASN A 552 21.96 14.31 9.32
C ASN A 552 20.73 15.22 9.16
N LEU A 553 19.58 14.80 9.72
CA LEU A 553 18.30 15.45 9.46
C LEU A 553 18.16 16.80 10.18
N THR A 554 18.80 16.95 11.36
CA THR A 554 18.68 18.17 12.18
C THR A 554 19.26 19.44 11.55
N GLU A 555 20.03 19.30 10.47
CA GLU A 555 20.50 20.45 9.67
C GLU A 555 19.41 21.01 8.74
N ARG A 556 18.38 20.20 8.40
CA ARG A 556 17.34 20.58 7.42
C ARG A 556 16.00 20.92 8.05
N CYS A 557 15.63 20.22 9.13
CA CYS A 557 14.39 20.45 9.86
C CYS A 557 14.53 20.13 11.35
N ASP A 558 13.57 20.62 12.12
CA ASP A 558 13.57 20.44 13.58
C ASP A 558 13.21 18.99 13.93
N ILE A 559 13.95 18.41 14.87
CA ILE A 559 13.71 17.04 15.38
C ILE A 559 12.27 16.87 15.90
N LEU A 560 11.65 17.94 16.40
CA LEU A 560 10.26 17.92 16.84
C LEU A 560 9.28 17.58 15.70
N ASP A 561 9.57 18.01 14.47
CA ASP A 561 8.72 17.74 13.31
C ASP A 561 8.74 16.24 12.94
N VAL A 562 9.86 15.57 13.20
CA VAL A 562 10.05 14.14 12.94
C VAL A 562 9.47 13.30 14.08
N VAL A 563 9.68 13.70 15.33
CA VAL A 563 9.15 12.98 16.50
C VAL A 563 7.62 13.02 16.54
N VAL A 564 6.99 14.15 16.18
CA VAL A 564 5.53 14.22 16.09
C VAL A 564 4.99 13.36 14.95
N GLU A 565 5.73 13.22 13.84
CA GLU A 565 5.39 12.32 12.75
C GLU A 565 5.53 10.84 13.18
N MET A 566 6.59 10.48 13.91
CA MET A 566 6.74 9.17 14.53
C MET A 566 5.58 8.86 15.47
N ASP A 567 5.17 9.81 16.30
CA ASP A 567 3.98 9.66 17.14
C ASP A 567 2.74 9.43 16.29
N ARG A 568 2.52 10.23 15.25
CA ARG A 568 1.36 10.08 14.37
C ARG A 568 1.26 8.67 13.77
N ILE A 569 2.35 8.11 13.25
CA ILE A 569 2.35 6.85 12.49
C ILE A 569 2.48 5.59 13.36
N LEU A 570 3.06 5.70 14.57
CA LEU A 570 3.21 4.57 15.49
C LEU A 570 1.90 4.28 16.24
N ARG A 571 1.53 3.01 16.31
CA ARG A 571 0.36 2.54 17.06
C ARG A 571 0.57 2.71 18.57
N PRO A 572 -0.50 2.98 19.34
CA PRO A 572 -0.43 2.87 20.80
C PRO A 572 0.03 1.48 21.22
N GLY A 573 0.99 1.41 22.14
CA GLY A 573 1.66 0.17 22.54
C GLY A 573 2.79 -0.28 21.61
N GLY A 574 3.02 0.43 20.49
CA GLY A 574 4.08 0.16 19.54
C GLY A 574 5.47 0.56 20.06
N TRP A 575 6.49 0.08 19.34
CA TRP A 575 7.90 0.18 19.75
C TRP A 575 8.72 1.04 18.80
N VAL A 576 9.75 1.66 19.35
CA VAL A 576 10.75 2.41 18.60
C VAL A 576 12.13 1.92 18.97
N PHE A 577 12.98 1.79 17.94
CA PHE A 577 14.39 1.45 18.07
C PHE A 577 15.21 2.47 17.31
N ILE A 578 15.93 3.32 18.04
CA ILE A 578 16.73 4.38 17.43
C ILE A 578 18.18 4.21 17.84
N GLN A 579 19.01 3.90 16.86
CA GLN A 579 20.45 3.99 16.97
C GLN A 579 20.89 5.32 16.37
N ASP A 580 21.50 6.19 17.16
CA ASP A 580 21.97 7.50 16.68
C ASP A 580 23.11 7.99 17.59
N THR A 581 23.60 9.21 17.37
CA THR A 581 24.64 9.79 18.23
C THR A 581 24.13 10.01 19.65
N THR A 582 25.05 10.02 20.62
CA THR A 582 24.71 10.26 22.04
C THR A 582 24.01 11.60 22.22
N GLU A 583 24.43 12.61 21.47
CA GLU A 583 23.87 13.95 21.44
C GLU A 583 22.41 13.93 20.96
N MET A 584 22.11 13.20 19.88
CA MET A 584 20.73 13.06 19.38
C MET A 584 19.86 12.28 20.37
N ILE A 585 20.36 11.19 20.94
CA ILE A 585 19.62 10.41 21.95
C ILE A 585 19.28 11.28 23.17
N LYS A 586 20.22 12.09 23.66
CA LYS A 586 19.99 13.05 24.76
C LYS A 586 18.92 14.08 24.41
N LYS A 587 18.88 14.59 23.18
CA LYS A 587 17.85 15.53 22.71
C LYS A 587 16.47 14.88 22.57
N MET A 588 16.39 13.63 22.10
CA MET A 588 15.13 12.95 21.85
C MET A 588 14.42 12.48 23.12
N ARG A 589 15.18 12.00 24.12
CA ARG A 589 14.59 11.43 25.35
C ARG A 589 13.58 12.37 26.04
N PRO A 590 13.88 13.65 26.31
CA PRO A 590 12.93 14.59 26.90
C PRO A 590 11.67 14.79 26.05
N ILE A 591 11.82 14.81 24.71
CA ILE A 591 10.69 14.97 23.78
C ILE A 591 9.76 13.76 23.86
N LEU A 592 10.31 12.54 23.83
CA LEU A 592 9.53 11.31 23.97
C LEU A 592 8.85 11.20 25.34
N HIS A 593 9.52 11.63 26.42
CA HIS A 593 8.93 11.71 27.74
C HIS A 593 7.77 12.70 27.81
N SER A 594 7.86 13.85 27.13
CA SER A 594 6.77 14.82 27.05
C SER A 594 5.53 14.27 26.31
N LEU A 595 5.69 13.21 25.51
CA LEU A 595 4.60 12.45 24.87
C LEU A 595 4.14 11.25 25.72
N HIS A 596 4.66 11.10 26.95
CA HIS A 596 4.42 9.97 27.86
C HIS A 596 4.85 8.61 27.30
N TRP A 597 5.92 8.58 26.52
CA TRP A 597 6.54 7.33 26.10
C TRP A 597 7.47 6.81 27.20
N VAL A 598 7.48 5.49 27.39
CA VAL A 598 8.46 4.82 28.24
C VAL A 598 9.73 4.60 27.43
N THR A 599 10.88 5.00 27.93
CA THR A 599 12.16 4.85 27.22
C THR A 599 13.20 4.13 28.05
N SER A 600 14.01 3.29 27.42
CA SER A 600 15.22 2.70 28.00
C SER A 600 16.39 2.80 27.04
N LEU A 601 17.61 2.71 27.56
CA LEU A 601 18.82 2.63 26.74
C LEU A 601 19.34 1.19 26.75
N TYR A 602 19.53 0.63 25.58
CA TYR A 602 20.11 -0.69 25.39
C TYR A 602 21.53 -0.58 24.82
N LYS A 603 22.48 -1.34 25.40
CA LYS A 603 23.92 -1.30 25.07
C LYS A 603 24.48 0.14 24.96
N GLN A 604 23.96 1.08 25.76
CA GLN A 604 24.34 2.50 25.84
C GLN A 604 24.21 3.34 24.54
N HIS A 605 23.81 2.75 23.41
CA HIS A 605 23.77 3.44 22.11
C HIS A 605 22.46 3.24 21.33
N ILE A 606 21.52 2.46 21.86
CA ILE A 606 20.21 2.23 21.22
C ILE A 606 19.13 2.72 22.18
N LEU A 607 18.40 3.75 21.76
CA LEU A 607 17.20 4.20 22.45
C LEU A 607 16.02 3.31 22.07
N VAL A 608 15.47 2.64 23.08
CA VAL A 608 14.24 1.86 22.95
C VAL A 608 13.10 2.67 23.57
N GLY A 609 12.02 2.85 22.81
CA GLY A 609 10.84 3.58 23.25
C GLY A 609 9.59 2.73 23.09
N LYS A 610 8.66 2.82 24.04
CA LYS A 610 7.32 2.23 23.94
C LYS A 610 6.28 3.33 24.06
N LYS A 611 5.45 3.46 23.02
CA LYS A 611 4.38 4.45 22.98
C LYS A 611 3.22 4.04 23.89
N GLY A 612 2.76 4.96 24.72
CA GLY A 612 1.57 4.78 25.55
C GLY A 612 0.25 4.97 24.80
N PHE A 613 -0.86 5.00 25.54
CA PHE A 613 -2.19 5.38 25.05
C PHE A 613 -2.54 6.86 25.32
N TRP A 614 -1.57 7.62 25.83
CA TRP A 614 -1.76 9.01 26.21
C TRP A 614 -2.06 9.91 25.00
N HIS A 615 -2.87 10.93 25.24
CA HIS A 615 -3.08 12.07 24.35
C HIS A 615 -3.44 13.30 25.22
N PRO A 616 -3.25 14.55 24.75
CA PRO A 616 -3.47 15.74 25.60
C PRO A 616 -4.87 15.82 26.26
N ASP A 617 -5.93 15.34 25.60
CA ASP A 617 -7.29 15.31 26.17
C ASP A 617 -7.58 14.10 27.09
N SER A 618 -6.62 13.20 27.30
CA SER A 618 -6.83 11.97 28.08
C SER A 618 -7.06 12.26 29.56
N GLU A 619 -6.52 13.38 30.06
CA GLU A 619 -6.78 13.89 31.42
C GLU A 619 -8.24 14.35 31.61
N LEU A 620 -8.86 14.93 30.59
CA LEU A 620 -10.28 15.36 30.61
C LEU A 620 -11.25 14.18 30.61
N ILE A 621 -10.93 13.09 29.88
CA ILE A 621 -11.77 11.88 29.85
C ILE A 621 -11.69 11.11 31.18
N PHE A 622 -10.51 11.12 31.83
CA PHE A 622 -10.36 10.49 33.14
C PHE A 622 -11.19 11.23 34.20
N LEU A 623 -11.18 12.57 34.19
CA LEU A 623 -12.01 13.40 35.07
C LEU A 623 -13.51 13.23 34.80
N ASP A 624 -13.94 13.11 33.53
CA ASP A 624 -15.36 12.87 33.20
C ASP A 624 -15.82 11.45 33.60
N ARG A 625 -14.94 10.44 33.53
CA ARG A 625 -15.22 9.08 34.07
C ARG A 625 -15.29 9.04 35.60
N VAL A 626 -14.43 9.79 36.29
CA VAL A 626 -14.45 9.91 37.76
C VAL A 626 -15.68 10.71 38.22
N SER A 627 -16.05 11.78 37.52
CA SER A 627 -17.27 12.57 37.77
C SER A 627 -18.54 11.74 37.57
N ARG A 628 -18.62 10.94 36.50
CA ARG A 628 -19.74 10.01 36.30
C ARG A 628 -19.78 8.89 37.33
N ARG A 629 -18.65 8.36 37.80
CA ARG A 629 -18.63 7.39 38.92
C ARG A 629 -19.04 8.01 40.25
N SER A 630 -18.71 9.29 40.49
CA SER A 630 -19.13 10.04 41.68
C SER A 630 -20.65 10.29 41.74
N GLN A 631 -21.31 10.48 40.59
CA GLN A 631 -22.77 10.63 40.53
C GLN A 631 -23.55 9.34 40.81
N TYR A 632 -22.93 8.15 40.68
CA TYR A 632 -23.57 6.87 41.04
C TYR A 632 -23.30 6.43 42.49
N HIS A 633 -22.49 7.16 43.27
CA HIS A 633 -22.21 6.86 44.68
C HIS A 633 -22.84 7.82 45.69
N THR A 634 -23.69 8.75 45.25
CA THR A 634 -24.48 9.65 46.13
C THR A 634 -25.98 9.37 46.10
N SER A 635 -26.38 8.14 45.74
CA SER A 635 -27.76 7.68 45.85
C SER A 635 -27.82 6.21 46.29
N ILE A 636 -27.41 5.95 47.53
CA ILE A 636 -27.89 4.84 48.36
C ILE A 636 -28.04 5.38 49.79
#